data_AF-A8EZW5-F1
#
_entry.id   AF-A8EZW5-F1
#
_cell.length_a   1.000
_cell.length_b   1.000
_cell.length_c   1.000
_cell.angle_alpha   90.00
_cell.angle_beta   90.00
_cell.angle_gamma   90.00
#
_symmetry.space_group_name_H-M   'P 1'
#
loop_
_entity.id
_entity.type
_entity.pdbx_description
1 polymer ?
#
loop_
_entity_poly.entity_id
_entity_poly.type
_entity_poly.pdbx_seq_one_letter_code
_entity_poly.pdbx_strand_id
1 'polypeptide(L)'
;MSDITATLKYKFNNLKEYLKNSYSRSQIEAILVELSSLQSEAASYGLNFDILNLKENAEAKIKNFELEQNIDKIQTQEEEFLKSQRAIKLAKAEREIVQRIAALNNLHNEFIKDITKDTKRIEESNKRLDKIINKLEKENIIDHEELNRAILTHEEIFKLNQEHKVLNQNHKKITEEHKQAYKELNELNSAITNLTQQLQEKGLAPEKVKELKGELEFYQEMLKIYKPYVEQIENSKKILDQAIIKREKEQKINKEKIKKLGSDIKECYKKEPAKYLEAYEKYVALKNQCKAIETNGVVKNIEHHNKVINKINADKTKSLANKIREQIQVKDTNIGSLSPSRTPNNPTNNKTRGI
;
A
#
# COMPACT_ATOMS: atom_id res chain seq x y z
N MET A 1 -16.32 97.56 2.82
CA MET A 1 -16.28 96.61 3.96
C MET A 1 -17.37 95.54 3.85
N SER A 2 -18.67 95.89 3.80
CA SER A 2 -19.79 94.92 3.73
C SER A 2 -19.67 93.86 2.61
N ASP A 3 -19.32 94.29 1.39
CA ASP A 3 -19.33 93.44 0.19
C ASP A 3 -18.18 92.40 0.15
N ILE A 4 -17.01 92.79 0.66
CA ILE A 4 -15.81 91.93 0.74
C ILE A 4 -16.02 90.82 1.77
N THR A 5 -16.59 91.15 2.93
CA THR A 5 -16.91 90.16 3.97
C THR A 5 -17.92 89.12 3.47
N ALA A 6 -18.95 89.55 2.72
CA ALA A 6 -19.92 88.64 2.13
C ALA A 6 -19.28 87.70 1.09
N THR A 7 -18.40 88.23 0.25
CA THR A 7 -17.68 87.48 -0.78
C THR A 7 -16.75 86.42 -0.19
N LEU A 8 -15.96 86.78 0.83
CA LEU A 8 -15.04 85.84 1.48
C LEU A 8 -15.79 84.77 2.29
N LYS A 9 -16.90 85.13 2.93
CA LYS A 9 -17.77 84.16 3.62
C LYS A 9 -18.43 83.18 2.65
N TYR A 10 -18.80 83.64 1.46
CA TYR A 10 -19.30 82.78 0.39
C TYR A 10 -18.23 81.79 -0.09
N LYS A 11 -17.00 82.25 -0.35
CA LYS A 11 -15.85 81.37 -0.67
C LYS A 11 -15.60 80.33 0.43
N PHE A 12 -15.60 80.74 1.70
CA PHE A 12 -15.44 79.84 2.85
C PHE A 12 -16.50 78.73 2.88
N ASN A 13 -17.77 79.10 2.72
CA ASN A 13 -18.87 78.14 2.72
C ASN A 13 -18.79 77.17 1.53
N ASN A 14 -18.41 77.65 0.34
CA ASN A 14 -18.19 76.79 -0.82
C ASN A 14 -17.06 75.79 -0.60
N LEU A 15 -15.92 76.23 -0.05
CA LEU A 15 -14.80 75.33 0.28
C LEU A 15 -15.18 74.27 1.31
N LYS A 16 -16.01 74.64 2.30
CA LYS A 16 -16.57 73.68 3.27
C LYS A 16 -17.46 72.63 2.60
N GLU A 17 -18.29 73.03 1.65
CA GLU A 17 -19.15 72.12 0.90
C GLU A 17 -18.36 71.23 -0.05
N TYR A 18 -17.37 71.78 -0.74
CA TYR A 18 -16.46 71.02 -1.60
C TYR A 18 -15.62 70.02 -0.80
N LEU A 19 -15.15 70.38 0.39
CA LEU A 19 -14.44 69.45 1.27
C LEU A 19 -15.35 68.31 1.72
N LYS A 20 -16.63 68.58 1.98
CA LYS A 20 -17.60 67.54 2.34
C LYS A 20 -17.78 66.55 1.19
N ASN A 21 -17.85 67.06 -0.05
CA ASN A 21 -18.11 66.30 -1.27
C ASN A 21 -16.84 65.88 -2.05
N SER A 22 -15.66 65.98 -1.44
CA SER A 22 -14.41 65.55 -2.07
C SER A 22 -14.28 64.04 -2.04
N TYR A 23 -13.99 63.42 -3.19
CA TYR A 23 -13.84 61.97 -3.36
C TYR A 23 -12.42 61.55 -3.81
N SER A 24 -11.50 62.50 -3.99
CA SER A 24 -10.11 62.21 -4.31
C SER A 24 -9.13 63.04 -3.47
N ARG A 25 -7.93 62.48 -3.26
CA ARG A 25 -6.79 63.19 -2.66
C ARG A 25 -6.50 64.51 -3.38
N SER A 26 -6.50 64.51 -4.71
CA SER A 26 -6.22 65.70 -5.52
C SER A 26 -7.23 66.83 -5.31
N GLN A 27 -8.52 66.49 -5.10
CA GLN A 27 -9.55 67.49 -4.76
C GLN A 27 -9.32 68.09 -3.38
N ILE A 28 -8.91 67.28 -2.39
CA ILE A 28 -8.67 67.76 -1.02
C ILE A 28 -7.40 68.62 -0.96
N GLU A 29 -6.35 68.26 -1.69
CA GLU A 29 -5.13 69.04 -1.83
C GLU A 29 -5.40 70.41 -2.47
N ALA A 30 -6.23 70.46 -3.52
CA ALA A 30 -6.66 71.72 -4.13
C ALA A 30 -7.43 72.61 -3.14
N ILE A 31 -8.32 72.01 -2.34
CA ILE A 31 -9.07 72.73 -1.29
C ILE A 31 -8.14 73.26 -0.18
N LEU A 32 -7.12 72.52 0.23
CA LEU A 32 -6.12 72.98 1.21
C LEU A 32 -5.32 74.20 0.73
N VAL A 33 -4.98 74.23 -0.56
CA VAL A 33 -4.34 75.38 -1.21
C VAL A 33 -5.29 76.58 -1.20
N GLU A 34 -6.55 76.39 -1.60
CA GLU A 34 -7.55 77.46 -1.60
C GLU A 34 -7.86 77.98 -0.18
N LEU A 35 -7.92 77.11 0.83
CA LEU A 35 -8.08 77.50 2.23
C LEU A 35 -6.91 78.34 2.74
N SER A 36 -5.68 78.06 2.28
CA SER A 36 -4.49 78.84 2.64
C SER A 36 -4.49 80.22 1.98
N SER A 37 -4.94 80.30 0.72
CA SER A 37 -5.17 81.57 0.03
C SER A 37 -6.25 82.40 0.75
N LEU A 38 -7.37 81.77 1.09
CA LEU A 38 -8.49 82.42 1.77
C LEU A 38 -8.09 82.92 3.18
N GLN A 39 -7.25 82.17 3.91
CA GLN A 39 -6.74 82.59 5.22
C GLN A 39 -5.91 83.86 5.12
N SER A 40 -5.03 83.93 4.12
CA SER A 40 -4.17 85.10 3.87
C SER A 40 -5.01 86.31 3.43
N GLU A 41 -6.00 86.08 2.55
CA GLU A 41 -6.95 87.09 2.09
C GLU A 41 -7.80 87.63 3.25
N ALA A 42 -8.40 86.77 4.06
CA ALA A 42 -9.22 87.14 5.21
C ALA A 42 -8.43 87.90 6.29
N ALA A 43 -7.20 87.48 6.59
CA ALA A 43 -6.32 88.14 7.57
C ALA A 43 -6.01 89.59 7.18
N SER A 44 -5.83 89.87 5.89
CA SER A 44 -5.56 91.22 5.37
C SER A 44 -6.71 92.21 5.63
N TYR A 45 -7.93 91.69 5.83
CA TYR A 45 -9.14 92.45 6.15
C TYR A 45 -9.57 92.33 7.64
N GLY A 46 -8.76 91.70 8.49
CA GLY A 46 -9.10 91.49 9.91
C GLY A 46 -10.28 90.53 10.14
N LEU A 47 -10.62 89.68 9.17
CA LEU A 47 -11.69 88.69 9.27
C LEU A 47 -11.14 87.37 9.83
N ASN A 48 -11.87 86.77 10.75
CA ASN A 48 -11.53 85.46 11.30
C ASN A 48 -12.61 84.44 10.91
N PHE A 49 -12.22 83.48 10.08
CA PHE A 49 -13.02 82.31 9.72
C PHE A 49 -12.42 81.08 10.38
N ASP A 50 -13.23 80.05 10.64
CA ASP A 50 -12.78 78.79 11.21
C ASP A 50 -12.04 77.91 10.17
N ILE A 51 -11.03 78.49 9.53
CA ILE A 51 -10.23 77.85 8.47
C ILE A 51 -9.32 76.79 9.06
N LEU A 52 -8.83 76.99 10.29
CA LEU A 52 -7.96 76.03 10.96
C LEU A 52 -8.63 74.67 11.11
N ASN A 53 -9.85 74.64 11.65
CA ASN A 53 -10.65 73.42 11.80
C ASN A 53 -10.98 72.79 10.43
N LEU A 54 -11.22 73.59 9.39
CA LEU A 54 -11.44 73.07 8.04
C LEU A 54 -10.18 72.42 7.44
N LYS A 55 -9.00 73.01 7.67
CA LYS A 55 -7.71 72.46 7.26
C LYS A 55 -7.41 71.15 8.00
N GLU A 56 -7.61 71.11 9.32
CA GLU A 56 -7.46 69.90 10.12
C GLU A 56 -8.36 68.76 9.61
N ASN A 57 -9.62 69.06 9.27
CA ASN A 57 -10.53 68.08 8.65
C ASN A 57 -10.07 67.60 7.28
N ALA A 58 -9.51 68.49 6.45
CA ALA A 58 -8.96 68.13 5.14
C ALA A 58 -7.70 67.24 5.27
N GLU A 59 -6.80 67.59 6.18
CA GLU A 59 -5.61 66.78 6.49
C GLU A 59 -5.98 65.40 7.05
N ALA A 60 -7.00 65.32 7.93
CA ALA A 60 -7.52 64.06 8.43
C ALA A 60 -8.12 63.19 7.30
N LYS A 61 -8.87 63.78 6.36
CA LYS A 61 -9.35 63.07 5.17
C LYS A 61 -8.21 62.54 4.29
N ILE A 62 -7.14 63.32 4.08
CA ILE A 62 -5.97 62.85 3.31
C ILE A 62 -5.31 61.65 3.99
N LYS A 63 -5.07 61.73 5.31
CA LYS A 63 -4.50 60.61 6.09
C LYS A 63 -5.37 59.35 6.00
N ASN A 64 -6.70 59.49 6.07
CA ASN A 64 -7.60 58.36 5.90
C ASN A 64 -7.50 57.74 4.49
N PHE A 65 -7.41 58.55 3.44
CA PHE A 65 -7.24 58.07 2.07
C PHE A 65 -5.91 57.31 1.87
N GLU A 66 -4.83 57.79 2.49
CA GLU A 66 -3.54 57.09 2.49
C GLU A 66 -3.58 55.76 3.25
N LEU A 67 -4.28 55.74 4.40
CA LEU A 67 -4.49 54.52 5.18
C LEU A 67 -5.30 53.49 4.39
N GLU A 68 -6.40 53.89 3.76
CA GLU A 68 -7.22 53.01 2.93
C GLU A 68 -6.41 52.41 1.77
N GLN A 69 -5.65 53.23 1.02
CA GLN A 69 -4.78 52.71 -0.05
C GLN A 69 -3.69 51.75 0.45
N ASN A 70 -3.13 52.00 1.64
CA ASN A 70 -2.13 51.12 2.23
C ASN A 70 -2.77 49.79 2.69
N ILE A 71 -3.97 49.83 3.25
CA ILE A 71 -4.75 48.64 3.62
C ILE A 71 -5.03 47.79 2.37
N ASP A 72 -5.52 48.40 1.28
CA ASP A 72 -5.80 47.69 0.03
C ASP A 72 -4.56 47.01 -0.55
N LYS A 73 -3.41 47.70 -0.51
CA LYS A 73 -2.11 47.13 -0.95
C LYS A 73 -1.69 45.94 -0.09
N ILE A 74 -1.82 46.06 1.23
CA ILE A 74 -1.46 44.99 2.17
C ILE A 74 -2.36 43.76 1.93
N GLN A 75 -3.68 43.96 1.80
CA GLN A 75 -4.63 42.89 1.52
C GLN A 75 -4.32 42.18 0.19
N THR A 76 -3.98 42.94 -0.85
CA THR A 76 -3.60 42.38 -2.15
C THR A 76 -2.34 41.51 -2.04
N GLN A 77 -1.31 41.99 -1.33
CA GLN A 77 -0.07 41.25 -1.11
C GLN A 77 -0.30 39.97 -0.29
N GLU A 78 -1.14 40.05 0.74
CA GLU A 78 -1.50 38.89 1.56
C GLU A 78 -2.22 37.81 0.73
N GLU A 79 -3.12 38.20 -0.16
CA GLU A 79 -3.80 37.28 -1.07
C GLU A 79 -2.86 36.60 -2.07
N GLU A 80 -1.93 37.34 -2.65
CA GLU A 80 -0.90 36.78 -3.54
C GLU A 80 0.03 35.82 -2.79
N PHE A 81 0.40 36.15 -1.55
CA PHE A 81 1.19 35.28 -0.70
C PHE A 81 0.46 33.96 -0.40
N LEU A 82 -0.82 34.04 -0.01
CA LEU A 82 -1.66 32.86 0.25
C LEU A 82 -1.83 31.98 -1.00
N LYS A 83 -2.07 32.59 -2.17
CA LYS A 83 -2.14 31.88 -3.46
C LYS A 83 -0.83 31.16 -3.76
N SER A 84 0.30 31.84 -3.58
CA SER A 84 1.64 31.26 -3.79
C SER A 84 1.90 30.09 -2.84
N GLN A 85 1.53 30.22 -1.57
CA GLN A 85 1.68 29.14 -0.59
C GLN A 85 0.84 27.91 -0.96
N ARG A 86 -0.41 28.12 -1.42
CA ARG A 86 -1.29 27.05 -1.90
C ARG A 86 -0.72 26.36 -3.14
N ALA A 87 -0.20 27.13 -4.10
CA ALA A 87 0.44 26.60 -5.29
C ALA A 87 1.67 25.73 -4.96
N ILE A 88 2.51 26.15 -4.02
CA ILE A 88 3.66 25.36 -3.55
C ILE A 88 3.19 24.04 -2.91
N LYS A 89 2.14 24.08 -2.08
CA LYS A 89 1.56 22.87 -1.47
C LYS A 89 1.01 21.91 -2.52
N LEU A 90 0.29 22.40 -3.53
CA LEU A 90 -0.22 21.61 -4.64
C LEU A 90 0.93 20.95 -5.42
N ALA A 91 1.93 21.73 -5.85
CA ALA A 91 3.07 21.21 -6.60
C ALA A 91 3.87 20.15 -5.81
N LYS A 92 3.96 20.30 -4.48
CA LYS A 92 4.57 19.30 -3.61
C LYS A 92 3.75 18.01 -3.58
N ALA A 93 2.43 18.11 -3.44
CA ALA A 93 1.52 16.96 -3.44
C ALA A 93 1.54 16.23 -4.79
N GLU A 94 1.53 16.96 -5.91
CA GLU A 94 1.67 16.39 -7.25
C GLU A 94 2.97 15.60 -7.39
N ARG A 95 4.10 16.20 -6.99
CA ARG A 95 5.41 15.52 -7.04
C ARG A 95 5.42 14.25 -6.19
N GLU A 96 4.87 14.31 -4.98
CA GLU A 96 4.80 13.16 -4.08
C GLU A 96 3.93 12.04 -4.67
N ILE A 97 2.76 12.39 -5.21
CA ILE A 97 1.87 11.42 -5.88
C ILE A 97 2.55 10.78 -7.09
N VAL A 98 3.23 11.56 -7.93
CA VAL A 98 3.99 11.03 -9.07
C VAL A 98 5.04 10.02 -8.61
N GLN A 99 5.75 10.30 -7.51
CA GLN A 99 6.72 9.38 -6.93
C GLN A 99 6.06 8.11 -6.38
N ARG A 100 4.95 8.24 -5.66
CA ARG A 100 4.18 7.09 -5.15
C ARG A 100 3.65 6.22 -6.30
N ILE A 101 3.14 6.82 -7.37
CA ILE A 101 2.71 6.11 -8.59
C ILE A 101 3.86 5.35 -9.23
N ALA A 102 5.03 5.98 -9.37
CA ALA A 102 6.20 5.32 -9.95
C ALA A 102 6.66 4.13 -9.11
N ALA A 103 6.70 4.28 -7.78
CA ALA A 103 7.04 3.21 -6.85
C ALA A 103 6.03 2.05 -6.94
N LEU A 104 4.73 2.37 -6.96
CA LEU A 104 3.67 1.38 -7.10
C LEU A 104 3.77 0.62 -8.43
N ASN A 105 3.97 1.32 -9.54
CA ASN A 105 4.08 0.70 -10.85
C ASN A 105 5.26 -0.28 -10.91
N ASN A 106 6.40 0.08 -10.31
CA ASN A 106 7.55 -0.82 -10.23
C ASN A 106 7.21 -2.06 -9.41
N LEU A 107 6.63 -1.89 -8.22
CA LEU A 107 6.22 -2.98 -7.33
C LEU A 107 5.19 -3.91 -7.99
N HIS A 108 4.22 -3.32 -8.70
CA HIS A 108 3.20 -4.02 -9.46
C HIS A 108 3.81 -4.86 -10.59
N ASN A 109 4.69 -4.26 -11.40
CA ASN A 109 5.32 -4.95 -12.54
C ASN A 109 6.18 -6.13 -12.10
N GLU A 110 6.98 -5.96 -11.04
CA GLU A 110 7.77 -7.06 -10.46
C GLU A 110 6.88 -8.19 -9.98
N PHE A 111 5.84 -7.87 -9.21
CA PHE A 111 4.95 -8.87 -8.66
C PHE A 111 4.18 -9.65 -9.73
N ILE A 112 3.62 -8.97 -10.74
CA ILE A 112 2.89 -9.61 -11.83
C ILE A 112 3.81 -10.54 -12.63
N LYS A 113 5.05 -10.11 -12.87
CA LYS A 113 6.06 -10.94 -13.53
C LYS A 113 6.33 -12.23 -12.76
N ASP A 114 6.52 -12.13 -11.45
CA ASP A 114 6.82 -13.28 -10.58
C ASP A 114 5.64 -14.24 -10.46
N ILE A 115 4.42 -13.73 -10.22
CA ILE A 115 3.22 -14.59 -10.23
C ILE A 115 3.03 -15.29 -11.56
N THR A 116 3.27 -14.59 -12.67
CA THR A 116 3.10 -15.17 -14.01
C THR A 116 4.09 -16.32 -14.23
N LYS A 117 5.35 -16.14 -13.83
CA LYS A 117 6.39 -17.18 -13.89
C LYS A 117 6.00 -18.39 -13.05
N ASP A 118 5.58 -18.17 -11.81
CA ASP A 118 5.16 -19.25 -10.90
C ASP A 118 3.93 -20.00 -11.41
N THR A 119 2.95 -19.26 -11.91
CA THR A 119 1.73 -19.85 -12.48
C THR A 119 2.06 -20.76 -13.66
N LYS A 120 2.95 -20.33 -14.58
CA LYS A 120 3.41 -21.17 -15.69
C LYS A 120 4.11 -22.44 -15.21
N ARG A 121 4.97 -22.34 -14.18
CA ARG A 121 5.64 -23.50 -13.59
C ARG A 121 4.64 -24.52 -13.02
N ILE A 122 3.59 -24.04 -12.36
CA ILE A 122 2.52 -24.88 -11.82
C ILE A 122 1.68 -25.50 -12.93
N GLU A 123 1.32 -24.73 -13.96
CA GLU A 123 0.60 -25.23 -15.15
C GLU A 123 1.41 -26.34 -15.87
N GLU A 124 2.73 -26.18 -16.00
CA GLU A 124 3.60 -27.23 -16.55
C GLU A 124 3.62 -28.48 -15.66
N SER A 125 3.76 -28.31 -14.35
CA SER A 125 3.65 -29.42 -13.40
C SER A 125 2.31 -30.14 -13.55
N ASN A 126 1.21 -29.40 -13.71
CA ASN A 126 -0.14 -29.94 -13.93
C ASN A 126 -0.22 -30.79 -15.20
N LYS A 127 0.43 -30.37 -16.29
CA LYS A 127 0.51 -31.14 -17.55
C LYS A 127 1.35 -32.41 -17.40
N ARG A 128 2.48 -32.35 -16.69
CA ARG A 128 3.30 -33.54 -16.39
C ARG A 128 2.50 -34.58 -15.61
N LEU A 129 1.77 -34.14 -14.59
CA LEU A 129 0.92 -35.02 -13.79
C LEU A 129 -0.21 -35.66 -14.60
N ASP A 130 -0.85 -34.92 -15.51
CA ASP A 130 -1.87 -35.49 -16.38
C ASP A 130 -1.32 -36.63 -17.24
N LYS A 131 -0.12 -36.48 -17.80
CA LYS A 131 0.53 -37.54 -18.59
C LYS A 131 0.77 -38.79 -17.76
N ILE A 132 1.30 -38.63 -16.55
CA ILE A 132 1.61 -39.74 -15.65
C ILE A 132 0.31 -40.48 -15.27
N ILE A 133 -0.72 -39.73 -14.86
CA ILE A 133 -2.03 -40.28 -14.48
C ILE A 133 -2.66 -41.01 -15.66
N ASN A 134 -2.69 -40.40 -16.84
CA ASN A 134 -3.29 -41.01 -18.03
C ASN A 134 -2.61 -42.31 -18.46
N LYS A 135 -1.26 -42.37 -18.41
CA LYS A 135 -0.51 -43.61 -18.70
C LYS A 135 -0.80 -44.69 -17.66
N LEU A 136 -0.85 -44.32 -16.39
CA LEU A 136 -1.17 -45.25 -15.32
C LEU A 136 -2.59 -45.82 -15.47
N GLU A 137 -3.58 -44.98 -15.79
CA GLU A 137 -4.98 -45.41 -15.95
C GLU A 137 -5.20 -46.29 -17.19
N LYS A 138 -4.57 -45.95 -18.33
CA LYS A 138 -4.82 -46.64 -19.61
C LYS A 138 -3.96 -47.88 -19.81
N GLU A 139 -2.70 -47.81 -19.38
CA GLU A 139 -1.68 -48.81 -19.71
C GLU A 139 -1.19 -49.56 -18.47
N ASN A 140 -1.57 -49.13 -17.26
CA ASN A 140 -1.06 -49.65 -16.00
C ASN A 140 0.48 -49.56 -15.93
N ILE A 141 1.04 -48.48 -16.49
CA ILE A 141 2.47 -48.18 -16.53
C ILE A 141 2.73 -46.83 -15.85
N ILE A 142 3.78 -46.77 -15.04
CA ILE A 142 4.24 -45.50 -14.45
C ILE A 142 5.38 -44.93 -15.28
N ASP A 143 5.19 -43.67 -15.70
CA ASP A 143 6.23 -42.88 -16.33
C ASP A 143 7.18 -42.31 -15.27
N HIS A 144 8.18 -43.11 -14.89
CA HIS A 144 9.18 -42.74 -13.88
C HIS A 144 10.04 -41.54 -14.27
N GLU A 145 10.21 -41.30 -15.57
CA GLU A 145 10.96 -40.15 -16.09
C GLU A 145 10.16 -38.86 -15.89
N GLU A 146 8.91 -38.83 -16.33
CA GLU A 146 8.06 -37.64 -16.15
C GLU A 146 7.75 -37.39 -14.66
N LEU A 147 7.65 -38.45 -13.85
CA LEU A 147 7.51 -38.34 -12.39
C LEU A 147 8.75 -37.73 -11.73
N ASN A 148 9.97 -38.10 -12.18
CA ASN A 148 11.21 -37.46 -11.72
C ASN A 148 11.23 -35.97 -12.08
N ARG A 149 10.82 -35.61 -13.31
CA ARG A 149 10.75 -34.20 -13.75
C ARG A 149 9.71 -33.37 -13.00
N ALA A 150 8.71 -34.00 -12.37
CA ALA A 150 7.73 -33.33 -11.54
C ALA A 150 8.25 -33.02 -10.12
N ILE A 151 9.27 -33.74 -9.66
CA ILE A 151 9.87 -33.57 -8.33
C ILE A 151 10.97 -32.51 -8.40
N LEU A 152 10.85 -31.50 -7.55
CA LEU A 152 11.84 -30.43 -7.42
C LEU A 152 12.94 -30.81 -6.45
N THR A 153 14.14 -30.32 -6.73
CA THR A 153 15.27 -30.39 -5.82
C THR A 153 15.07 -29.50 -4.60
N HIS A 154 15.82 -29.77 -3.53
CA HIS A 154 15.79 -28.94 -2.32
C HIS A 154 16.15 -27.48 -2.60
N GLU A 155 17.15 -27.24 -3.46
CA GLU A 155 17.57 -25.89 -3.85
C GLU A 155 16.46 -25.14 -4.59
N GLU A 156 15.75 -25.80 -5.51
CA GLU A 156 14.63 -25.21 -6.21
C GLU A 156 13.46 -24.87 -5.28
N ILE A 157 13.16 -25.75 -4.32
CA ILE A 157 12.14 -25.51 -3.29
C ILE A 157 12.54 -24.31 -2.42
N PHE A 158 13.82 -24.23 -2.04
CA PHE A 158 14.32 -23.11 -1.26
C PHE A 158 14.18 -21.78 -2.03
N LYS A 159 14.61 -21.74 -3.30
CA LYS A 159 14.49 -20.55 -4.16
C LYS A 159 13.02 -20.12 -4.31
N LEU A 160 12.12 -21.06 -4.59
CA LEU A 160 10.67 -20.79 -4.67
C LEU A 160 10.12 -20.18 -3.38
N ASN A 161 10.52 -20.72 -2.23
CA ASN A 161 10.04 -20.21 -0.95
C ASN A 161 10.55 -18.79 -0.65
N GLN A 162 11.77 -18.44 -1.09
CA GLN A 162 12.25 -17.05 -1.00
C GLN A 162 11.47 -16.12 -1.92
N GLU A 163 11.25 -16.52 -3.19
CA GLU A 163 10.44 -15.76 -4.16
C GLU A 163 9.02 -15.53 -3.59
N HIS A 164 8.37 -16.56 -3.04
CA HIS A 164 7.05 -16.43 -2.39
C HIS A 164 7.04 -15.53 -1.15
N LYS A 165 8.11 -15.52 -0.36
CA LYS A 165 8.22 -14.63 0.79
C LYS A 165 8.26 -13.16 0.35
N VAL A 166 9.09 -12.84 -0.65
CA VAL A 166 9.18 -11.50 -1.24
C VAL A 166 7.84 -11.09 -1.84
N LEU A 167 7.21 -12.01 -2.58
CA LEU A 167 5.88 -11.84 -3.14
C LEU A 167 4.88 -11.43 -2.03
N ASN A 168 4.75 -12.22 -0.97
CA ASN A 168 3.79 -11.92 0.12
C ASN A 168 4.07 -10.58 0.81
N GLN A 169 5.34 -10.19 0.95
CA GLN A 169 5.71 -8.88 1.49
C GLN A 169 5.27 -7.75 0.55
N ASN A 170 5.48 -7.89 -0.76
CA ASN A 170 5.07 -6.91 -1.76
C ASN A 170 3.55 -6.77 -1.82
N HIS A 171 2.79 -7.88 -1.78
CA HIS A 171 1.33 -7.86 -1.70
C HIS A 171 0.82 -7.07 -0.49
N LYS A 172 1.45 -7.29 0.69
CA LYS A 172 1.10 -6.58 1.92
C LYS A 172 1.34 -5.07 1.77
N LYS A 173 2.48 -4.66 1.21
CA LYS A 173 2.79 -3.25 0.95
C LYS A 173 1.75 -2.57 0.06
N ILE A 174 1.41 -3.18 -1.09
CA ILE A 174 0.40 -2.64 -2.02
C ILE A 174 -0.95 -2.50 -1.31
N THR A 175 -1.33 -3.49 -0.50
CA THR A 175 -2.60 -3.47 0.24
C THR A 175 -2.64 -2.35 1.28
N GLU A 176 -1.52 -2.10 1.97
CA GLU A 176 -1.40 -1.00 2.94
C GLU A 176 -1.41 0.38 2.25
N GLU A 177 -0.69 0.53 1.14
CA GLU A 177 -0.70 1.76 0.32
C GLU A 177 -2.10 2.07 -0.20
N HIS A 178 -2.83 1.07 -0.69
CA HIS A 178 -4.23 1.21 -1.11
C HIS A 178 -5.12 1.72 0.02
N LYS A 179 -5.02 1.11 1.21
CA LYS A 179 -5.80 1.51 2.38
C LYS A 179 -5.49 2.94 2.80
N GLN A 180 -4.21 3.32 2.78
CA GLN A 180 -3.77 4.66 3.14
C GLN A 180 -4.26 5.70 2.13
N ALA A 181 -4.11 5.45 0.83
CA ALA A 181 -4.58 6.36 -0.22
C ALA A 181 -6.10 6.57 -0.16
N TYR A 182 -6.87 5.51 0.11
CA TYR A 182 -8.32 5.60 0.28
C TYR A 182 -8.72 6.41 1.53
N LYS A 183 -7.94 6.28 2.62
CA LYS A 183 -8.12 7.09 3.82
C LYS A 183 -7.88 8.58 3.53
N GLU A 184 -6.77 8.92 2.88
CA GLU A 184 -6.43 10.30 2.49
C GLU A 184 -7.52 10.91 1.59
N LEU A 185 -8.06 10.14 0.63
CA LEU A 185 -9.16 10.58 -0.22
C LEU A 185 -10.44 10.88 0.56
N ASN A 186 -10.78 10.04 1.54
CA ASN A 186 -11.97 10.24 2.38
C ASN A 186 -11.84 11.47 3.28
N GLU A 187 -10.66 11.69 3.86
CA GLU A 187 -10.37 12.88 4.66
C GLU A 187 -10.54 14.15 3.82
N LEU A 188 -10.04 14.13 2.57
CA LEU A 188 -10.17 15.23 1.64
C LEU A 188 -11.62 15.53 1.25
N ASN A 189 -12.40 14.50 0.93
CA ASN A 189 -13.83 14.64 0.65
C ASN A 189 -14.61 15.17 1.87
N SER A 190 -14.24 14.74 3.08
CA SER A 190 -14.85 15.24 4.31
C SER A 190 -14.54 16.72 4.53
N ALA A 191 -13.28 17.14 4.31
CA ALA A 191 -12.89 18.54 4.41
C ALA A 191 -13.67 19.42 3.43
N ILE A 192 -13.80 19.00 2.16
CA ILE A 192 -14.58 19.70 1.13
C ILE A 192 -16.06 19.80 1.54
N THR A 193 -16.64 18.72 2.05
CA THR A 193 -18.04 18.70 2.51
C THR A 193 -18.25 19.66 3.66
N ASN A 194 -17.36 19.65 4.66
CA ASN A 194 -17.44 20.53 5.82
C ASN A 194 -17.31 22.01 5.43
N LEU A 195 -16.37 22.36 4.54
CA LEU A 195 -16.20 23.72 4.05
C LEU A 195 -17.41 24.20 3.23
N THR A 196 -17.97 23.30 2.41
CA THR A 196 -19.20 23.59 1.64
C THR A 196 -20.37 23.86 2.59
N GLN A 197 -20.49 23.11 3.69
CA GLN A 197 -21.53 23.32 4.69
C GLN A 197 -21.34 24.66 5.42
N GLN A 198 -20.12 25.00 5.83
CA GLN A 198 -19.82 26.28 6.47
C GLN A 198 -20.19 27.45 5.55
N LEU A 199 -19.90 27.37 4.26
CA LEU A 199 -20.25 28.42 3.29
C LEU A 199 -21.76 28.62 3.11
N GLN A 200 -22.60 27.68 3.54
CA GLN A 200 -24.06 27.81 3.54
C GLN A 200 -24.61 28.52 4.78
N GLU A 201 -23.78 28.74 5.81
CA GLU A 201 -24.17 29.43 7.03
C GLU A 201 -24.50 30.90 6.76
N LYS A 202 -25.63 31.37 7.31
CA LYS A 202 -26.04 32.77 7.17
C LYS A 202 -25.27 33.65 8.15
N GLY A 203 -24.97 34.88 7.72
CA GLY A 203 -24.36 35.89 8.59
C GLY A 203 -22.83 35.84 8.65
N LEU A 204 -22.17 35.09 7.76
CA LEU A 204 -20.73 35.12 7.63
C LEU A 204 -20.23 36.48 7.14
N ALA A 205 -19.17 36.98 7.78
CA ALA A 205 -18.47 38.18 7.32
C ALA A 205 -17.88 37.95 5.92
N PRO A 206 -17.89 38.96 5.02
CA PRO A 206 -17.37 38.84 3.66
C PRO A 206 -15.94 38.30 3.58
N GLU A 207 -15.06 38.74 4.49
CA GLU A 207 -13.68 38.28 4.61
C GLU A 207 -13.60 36.78 4.89
N LYS A 208 -14.43 36.29 5.82
CA LYS A 208 -14.47 34.85 6.16
C LYS A 208 -15.00 34.02 5.01
N VAL A 209 -16.00 34.51 4.27
CA VAL A 209 -16.50 33.84 3.06
C VAL A 209 -15.39 33.71 2.01
N LYS A 210 -14.58 34.77 1.83
CA LYS A 210 -13.45 34.77 0.88
C LYS A 210 -12.38 33.75 1.26
N GLU A 211 -12.02 33.70 2.55
CA GLU A 211 -11.07 32.72 3.08
C GLU A 211 -11.53 31.28 2.85
N LEU A 212 -12.76 30.96 3.27
CA LEU A 212 -13.38 29.63 3.14
C LEU A 212 -13.49 29.18 1.67
N LYS A 213 -13.88 30.08 0.76
CA LYS A 213 -13.90 29.79 -0.68
C LYS A 213 -12.52 29.44 -1.21
N GLY A 214 -11.50 30.22 -0.84
CA GLY A 214 -10.14 29.94 -1.27
C GLY A 214 -9.58 28.63 -0.72
N GLU A 215 -9.96 28.24 0.49
CA GLU A 215 -9.59 26.94 1.07
C GLU A 215 -10.34 25.78 0.39
N LEU A 216 -11.63 25.97 0.10
CA LEU A 216 -12.42 25.00 -0.67
C LEU A 216 -11.83 24.76 -2.06
N GLU A 217 -11.48 25.82 -2.79
CA GLU A 217 -10.81 25.73 -4.10
C GLU A 217 -9.51 24.93 -3.99
N PHE A 218 -8.69 25.21 -2.97
CA PHE A 218 -7.45 24.46 -2.76
C PHE A 218 -7.68 22.95 -2.55
N TYR A 219 -8.63 22.57 -1.68
CA TYR A 219 -8.92 21.14 -1.46
C TYR A 219 -9.56 20.48 -2.69
N GLN A 220 -10.35 21.21 -3.48
CA GLN A 220 -10.88 20.71 -4.74
C GLN A 220 -9.77 20.46 -5.78
N GLU A 221 -8.76 21.33 -5.86
CA GLU A 221 -7.58 21.08 -6.70
C GLU A 221 -6.77 19.89 -6.19
N MET A 222 -6.54 19.77 -4.88
CA MET A 222 -5.92 18.58 -4.28
C MET A 222 -6.68 17.31 -4.64
N LEU A 223 -8.02 17.35 -4.67
CA LEU A 223 -8.86 16.19 -4.98
C LEU A 223 -8.66 15.73 -6.43
N LYS A 224 -8.49 16.65 -7.37
CA LYS A 224 -8.19 16.33 -8.78
C LYS A 224 -6.87 15.59 -8.94
N ILE A 225 -5.90 15.84 -8.06
CA ILE A 225 -4.58 15.17 -8.07
C ILE A 225 -4.68 13.79 -7.40
N TYR A 226 -5.34 13.71 -6.25
CA TYR A 226 -5.42 12.48 -5.45
C TYR A 226 -6.35 11.41 -6.05
N LYS A 227 -7.44 11.81 -6.71
CA LYS A 227 -8.43 10.87 -7.24
C LYS A 227 -7.85 9.92 -8.31
N PRO A 228 -7.11 10.40 -9.34
CA PRO A 228 -6.45 9.53 -10.31
C PRO A 228 -5.46 8.54 -9.67
N TYR A 229 -4.72 8.99 -8.65
CA TYR A 229 -3.79 8.13 -7.92
C TYR A 229 -4.50 6.95 -7.24
N VAL A 230 -5.60 7.21 -6.54
CA VAL A 230 -6.38 6.15 -5.88
C VAL A 230 -6.97 5.18 -6.90
N GLU A 231 -7.49 5.69 -8.02
CA GLU A 231 -8.02 4.86 -9.10
C GLU A 231 -6.95 3.96 -9.70
N GLN A 232 -5.73 4.46 -9.90
CA GLN A 232 -4.61 3.68 -10.38
C GLN A 232 -4.23 2.55 -9.41
N ILE A 233 -4.14 2.83 -8.10
CA ILE A 233 -3.85 1.78 -7.11
C ILE A 233 -4.96 0.72 -7.07
N GLU A 234 -6.22 1.14 -7.12
CA GLU A 234 -7.37 0.23 -7.17
C GLU A 234 -7.29 -0.71 -8.38
N ASN A 235 -6.96 -0.18 -9.56
CA ASN A 235 -6.81 -0.98 -10.76
C ASN A 235 -5.61 -1.94 -10.67
N SER A 236 -4.46 -1.48 -10.19
CA SER A 236 -3.29 -2.32 -9.96
C SER A 236 -3.60 -3.45 -8.99
N LYS A 237 -4.34 -3.18 -7.91
CA LYS A 237 -4.78 -4.16 -6.92
C LYS A 237 -5.74 -5.19 -7.51
N LYS A 238 -6.72 -4.78 -8.32
CA LYS A 238 -7.64 -5.73 -8.99
C LYS A 238 -6.92 -6.73 -9.89
N ILE A 239 -5.96 -6.24 -10.69
CA ILE A 239 -5.14 -7.11 -11.56
C ILE A 239 -4.32 -8.09 -10.70
N LEU A 240 -3.77 -7.59 -9.60
CA LEU A 240 -3.02 -8.39 -8.62
C LEU A 240 -3.87 -9.54 -8.05
N ASP A 241 -5.05 -9.20 -7.55
CA ASP A 241 -5.98 -10.14 -6.93
C ASP A 241 -6.39 -11.23 -7.93
N GLN A 242 -6.65 -10.85 -9.18
CA GLN A 242 -6.94 -11.81 -10.26
C GLN A 242 -5.77 -12.78 -10.52
N ALA A 243 -4.54 -12.27 -10.54
CA ALA A 243 -3.35 -13.09 -10.74
C ALA A 243 -3.12 -14.07 -9.57
N ILE A 244 -3.37 -13.62 -8.33
CA ILE A 244 -3.32 -14.46 -7.12
C ILE A 244 -4.38 -15.57 -7.20
N ILE A 245 -5.64 -15.21 -7.51
CA ILE A 245 -6.73 -16.19 -7.66
C ILE A 245 -6.40 -17.24 -8.71
N LYS A 246 -5.81 -16.83 -9.85
CA LYS A 246 -5.37 -17.78 -10.89
C LYS A 246 -4.31 -18.74 -10.34
N ARG A 247 -3.29 -18.22 -9.66
CA ARG A 247 -2.21 -19.04 -9.06
C ARG A 247 -2.77 -20.03 -8.04
N GLU A 248 -3.66 -19.60 -7.15
CA GLU A 248 -4.30 -20.45 -6.15
C GLU A 248 -5.13 -21.56 -6.79
N LYS A 249 -5.87 -21.26 -7.86
CA LYS A 249 -6.61 -22.25 -8.63
C LYS A 249 -5.70 -23.32 -9.21
N GLU A 250 -4.60 -22.93 -9.85
CA GLU A 250 -3.63 -23.87 -10.42
C GLU A 250 -2.95 -24.74 -9.35
N GLN A 251 -2.64 -24.16 -8.19
CA GLN A 251 -2.11 -24.92 -7.05
C GLN A 251 -3.11 -25.92 -6.49
N LYS A 252 -4.40 -25.56 -6.42
CA LYS A 252 -5.46 -26.46 -6.00
C LYS A 252 -5.57 -27.66 -6.95
N ILE A 253 -5.58 -27.41 -8.25
CA ILE A 253 -5.58 -28.44 -9.29
C ILE A 253 -4.38 -29.37 -9.12
N ASN A 254 -3.18 -28.81 -8.93
CA ASN A 254 -1.96 -29.58 -8.72
C ASN A 254 -2.08 -30.51 -7.50
N LYS A 255 -2.54 -29.97 -6.37
CA LYS A 255 -2.76 -30.72 -5.14
C LYS A 255 -3.77 -31.86 -5.32
N GLU A 256 -4.83 -31.65 -6.09
CA GLU A 256 -5.82 -32.68 -6.42
C GLU A 256 -5.23 -33.78 -7.31
N LYS A 257 -4.48 -33.41 -8.34
CA LYS A 257 -3.78 -34.37 -9.22
C LYS A 257 -2.78 -35.24 -8.46
N ILE A 258 -1.99 -34.65 -7.57
CA ILE A 258 -1.05 -35.39 -6.72
C ILE A 258 -1.79 -36.36 -5.79
N LYS A 259 -2.95 -35.96 -5.25
CA LYS A 259 -3.79 -36.85 -4.45
C LYS A 259 -4.29 -38.03 -5.28
N LYS A 260 -4.80 -37.78 -6.49
CA LYS A 260 -5.28 -38.81 -7.43
C LYS A 260 -4.16 -39.80 -7.76
N LEU A 261 -3.03 -39.29 -8.27
CA LEU A 261 -1.84 -40.10 -8.56
C LEU A 261 -1.41 -40.95 -7.34
N GLY A 262 -1.46 -40.36 -6.15
CA GLY A 262 -1.16 -41.06 -4.91
C GLY A 262 -2.13 -42.17 -4.52
N SER A 263 -3.41 -42.07 -4.90
CA SER A 263 -4.39 -43.14 -4.72
C SER A 263 -4.11 -44.29 -5.68
N ASP A 264 -3.89 -43.97 -6.95
CA ASP A 264 -3.67 -44.97 -8.02
C ASP A 264 -2.39 -45.76 -7.77
N ILE A 265 -1.28 -45.07 -7.47
CA ILE A 265 0.01 -45.72 -7.15
C ILE A 265 -0.11 -46.61 -5.91
N LYS A 266 -0.86 -46.20 -4.88
CA LYS A 266 -1.07 -47.02 -3.67
C LYS A 266 -1.86 -48.28 -3.97
N GLU A 267 -2.86 -48.22 -4.84
CA GLU A 267 -3.61 -49.39 -5.24
C GLU A 267 -2.73 -50.37 -6.00
N CYS A 268 -1.99 -49.89 -7.00
CA CYS A 268 -1.03 -50.70 -7.76
C CYS A 268 0.05 -51.31 -6.85
N TYR A 269 0.58 -50.54 -5.91
CA TYR A 269 1.56 -51.02 -4.92
C TYR A 269 1.02 -52.13 -4.00
N LYS A 270 -0.26 -52.09 -3.61
CA LYS A 270 -0.87 -53.18 -2.83
C LYS A 270 -0.90 -54.50 -3.60
N LYS A 271 -1.11 -54.45 -4.91
CA LYS A 271 -1.19 -55.63 -5.79
C LYS A 271 0.20 -56.15 -6.15
N GLU A 272 1.12 -55.25 -6.52
CA GLU A 272 2.47 -55.58 -7.00
C GLU A 272 3.55 -54.70 -6.33
N PRO A 273 3.88 -54.92 -5.04
CA PRO A 273 4.77 -54.03 -4.28
C PRO A 273 6.15 -53.82 -4.92
N ALA A 274 6.76 -54.90 -5.43
CA ALA A 274 8.10 -54.85 -6.00
C ALA A 274 8.17 -53.99 -7.28
N LYS A 275 7.10 -53.98 -8.08
CA LYS A 275 7.03 -53.21 -9.33
C LYS A 275 6.81 -51.72 -9.09
N TYR A 276 6.04 -51.36 -8.06
CA TYR A 276 5.58 -49.99 -7.84
C TYR A 276 6.29 -49.26 -6.68
N LEU A 277 7.25 -49.90 -6.00
CA LEU A 277 7.98 -49.31 -4.86
C LEU A 277 8.64 -47.98 -5.22
N GLU A 278 9.39 -47.93 -6.33
CA GLU A 278 10.08 -46.72 -6.76
C GLU A 278 9.11 -45.56 -7.02
N ALA A 279 7.95 -45.84 -7.64
CA ALA A 279 6.95 -44.83 -7.90
C ALA A 279 6.29 -44.32 -6.62
N TYR A 280 6.07 -45.22 -5.65
CA TYR A 280 5.54 -44.85 -4.35
C TYR A 280 6.49 -43.91 -3.60
N GLU A 281 7.80 -44.19 -3.62
CA GLU A 281 8.82 -43.32 -3.02
C GLU A 281 8.85 -41.94 -3.67
N LYS A 282 8.81 -41.89 -5.00
CA LYS A 282 8.73 -40.63 -5.77
C LYS A 282 7.46 -39.85 -5.48
N TYR A 283 6.31 -40.51 -5.40
CA TYR A 283 5.05 -39.89 -4.96
C TYR A 283 5.16 -39.28 -3.56
N VAL A 284 5.81 -39.96 -2.61
CA VAL A 284 6.01 -39.44 -1.25
C VAL A 284 6.86 -38.16 -1.30
N ALA A 285 7.91 -38.12 -2.11
CA ALA A 285 8.71 -36.91 -2.32
C ALA A 285 7.87 -35.76 -2.88
N LEU A 286 7.11 -36.01 -3.95
CA LEU A 286 6.21 -35.03 -4.58
C LEU A 286 5.15 -34.49 -3.60
N LYS A 287 4.53 -35.37 -2.81
CA LYS A 287 3.56 -34.99 -1.78
C LYS A 287 4.21 -34.10 -0.71
N ASN A 288 5.44 -34.42 -0.30
CA ASN A 288 6.16 -33.66 0.70
C ASN A 288 6.61 -32.29 0.18
N GLN A 289 7.01 -32.20 -1.09
CA GLN A 289 7.28 -30.92 -1.75
C GLN A 289 6.07 -29.98 -1.68
N CYS A 290 4.86 -30.46 -1.97
CA CYS A 290 3.64 -29.65 -1.84
C CYS A 290 3.34 -29.18 -0.41
N LYS A 291 3.90 -29.83 0.61
CA LYS A 291 3.83 -29.34 1.99
C LYS A 291 4.97 -28.38 2.32
N ALA A 292 6.12 -28.53 1.70
CA ALA A 292 7.27 -27.64 1.92
C ALA A 292 7.06 -26.27 1.25
N ILE A 293 6.27 -26.23 0.18
CA ILE A 293 5.82 -25.02 -0.50
C ILE A 293 4.48 -24.61 0.13
N GLU A 294 4.52 -23.96 1.30
CA GLU A 294 3.32 -23.37 1.92
C GLU A 294 3.12 -21.94 1.43
N THR A 295 1.88 -21.63 1.01
CA THR A 295 1.46 -20.34 0.42
C THR A 295 1.61 -19.13 1.35
N ASN A 296 1.85 -19.33 2.64
CA ASN A 296 1.93 -18.25 3.64
C ASN A 296 3.32 -18.05 4.26
N GLY A 297 4.38 -18.66 3.70
CA GLY A 297 5.76 -18.38 4.13
C GLY A 297 6.13 -18.86 5.55
N VAL A 298 5.26 -19.60 6.24
CA VAL A 298 5.60 -20.25 7.52
C VAL A 298 6.02 -21.68 7.23
N VAL A 299 7.32 -21.89 6.99
CA VAL A 299 7.90 -23.23 6.99
C VAL A 299 7.84 -23.77 8.42
N LYS A 300 6.89 -24.64 8.75
CA LYS A 300 7.01 -25.48 9.95
C LYS A 300 8.00 -26.61 9.66
N ASN A 301 9.25 -26.35 10.07
CA ASN A 301 10.33 -27.29 10.32
C ASN A 301 10.61 -28.36 9.25
N ILE A 302 11.73 -28.13 8.55
CA ILE A 302 12.57 -29.11 7.84
C ILE A 302 12.90 -30.34 8.73
N GLU A 303 12.77 -30.21 10.05
CA GLU A 303 12.90 -31.28 11.05
C GLU A 303 11.93 -32.47 10.81
N HIS A 304 10.76 -32.24 10.21
CA HIS A 304 9.85 -33.34 9.85
C HIS A 304 10.39 -34.20 8.69
N HIS A 305 11.19 -33.62 7.80
CA HIS A 305 11.76 -34.29 6.64
C HIS A 305 12.78 -35.35 7.05
N ASN A 306 13.68 -35.00 7.98
CA ASN A 306 14.64 -35.95 8.55
C ASN A 306 13.93 -37.06 9.35
N LYS A 307 12.85 -36.73 10.08
CA LYS A 307 12.09 -37.72 10.85
C LYS A 307 11.35 -38.73 9.95
N VAL A 308 10.78 -38.29 8.83
CA VAL A 308 10.07 -39.15 7.87
C VAL A 308 11.04 -40.01 7.06
N ILE A 309 12.16 -39.46 6.59
CA ILE A 309 13.21 -40.22 5.90
C ILE A 309 13.82 -41.27 6.83
N ASN A 310 14.11 -40.91 8.09
CA ASN A 310 14.62 -41.86 9.09
C ASN A 310 13.60 -42.97 9.40
N LYS A 311 12.30 -42.67 9.38
CA LYS A 311 11.25 -43.67 9.60
C LYS A 311 11.11 -44.63 8.42
N ILE A 312 11.18 -44.14 7.18
CA ILE A 312 11.19 -44.97 5.97
C ILE A 312 12.42 -45.88 5.94
N ASN A 313 13.59 -45.35 6.33
CA ASN A 313 14.83 -46.14 6.40
C ASN A 313 14.78 -47.20 7.52
N ALA A 314 14.15 -46.90 8.66
CA ALA A 314 13.91 -47.86 9.75
C ALA A 314 12.93 -48.97 9.35
N ASP A 315 11.89 -48.64 8.58
CA ASP A 315 10.92 -49.63 8.10
C ASP A 315 11.52 -50.52 7.00
N LYS A 316 12.39 -49.97 6.12
CA LYS A 316 13.20 -50.74 5.17
C LYS A 316 14.13 -51.74 5.87
N THR A 317 14.84 -51.32 6.93
CA THR A 317 15.73 -52.21 7.68
C THR A 317 14.96 -53.31 8.42
N LYS A 318 13.79 -53.01 9.00
CA LYS A 318 12.93 -54.03 9.62
C LYS A 318 12.38 -55.03 8.61
N SER A 319 11.93 -54.57 7.45
CA SER A 319 11.43 -55.44 6.38
C SER A 319 12.51 -56.37 5.82
N LEU A 320 13.73 -55.84 5.63
CA LEU A 320 14.89 -56.63 5.20
C LEU A 320 15.32 -57.66 6.27
N ALA A 321 15.34 -57.26 7.54
CA ALA A 321 15.66 -58.16 8.65
C ALA A 321 14.66 -59.32 8.78
N ASN A 322 13.36 -59.05 8.55
CA ASN A 322 12.34 -60.10 8.56
C ASN A 322 12.50 -61.06 7.37
N LYS A 323 12.79 -60.55 6.16
CA LYS A 323 13.09 -61.40 4.99
C LYS A 323 14.31 -62.30 5.21
N ILE A 324 15.37 -61.79 5.84
CA ILE A 324 16.56 -62.58 6.17
C ILE A 324 16.20 -63.67 7.20
N ARG A 325 15.39 -63.34 8.22
CA ARG A 325 14.95 -64.29 9.24
C ARG A 325 14.08 -65.41 8.68
N GLU A 326 13.17 -65.09 7.76
CA GLU A 326 12.34 -66.08 7.04
C GLU A 326 13.21 -66.99 6.14
N GLN A 327 14.22 -66.45 5.46
CA GLN A 327 15.15 -67.24 4.65
C GLN A 327 16.05 -68.17 5.48
N ILE A 328 16.41 -67.78 6.70
CA ILE A 328 17.18 -68.62 7.63
C ILE A 328 16.29 -69.74 8.20
N GLN A 329 15.05 -69.45 8.59
CA GLN A 329 14.10 -70.46 9.07
C GLN A 329 13.73 -71.52 8.02
N VAL A 330 13.72 -71.17 6.73
CA VAL A 330 13.48 -72.12 5.62
C VAL A 330 14.72 -72.98 5.32
N LYS A 331 15.93 -72.54 5.71
CA LYS A 331 17.15 -73.35 5.62
C LYS A 331 17.27 -74.34 6.78
N ASP A 332 16.88 -73.94 7.99
CA ASP A 332 16.95 -74.79 9.18
C ASP A 332 15.91 -75.93 9.18
N THR A 333 14.81 -75.81 8.43
CA THR A 333 13.83 -76.90 8.25
C THR A 333 14.20 -77.90 7.15
N ASN A 334 15.20 -77.61 6.31
CA ASN A 334 15.64 -78.46 5.19
C ASN A 334 16.95 -79.23 5.45
N ILE A 335 17.57 -79.09 6.62
CA ILE A 335 18.70 -79.92 7.02
C ILE A 335 18.14 -81.07 7.86
N GLY A 336 17.96 -82.21 7.19
CA GLY A 336 17.55 -83.47 7.77
C GLY A 336 18.39 -83.88 8.97
N SER A 337 17.69 -84.52 9.90
CA SER A 337 18.17 -85.25 11.07
C SER A 337 19.63 -85.69 11.03
N LEU A 338 20.45 -85.14 11.93
CA LEU A 338 21.58 -85.84 12.54
C LEU A 338 21.76 -85.27 13.95
N SER A 339 21.08 -85.89 14.91
CA SER A 339 21.38 -85.70 16.33
C SER A 339 22.80 -86.20 16.63
N PRO A 340 23.49 -85.57 17.59
CA PRO A 340 23.88 -86.37 18.75
C PRO A 340 23.56 -85.69 20.09
N SER A 341 22.96 -86.51 20.96
CA SER A 341 23.23 -86.69 22.40
C SER A 341 23.50 -85.45 23.27
N ARG A 342 22.49 -85.12 24.09
CA ARG A 342 22.65 -84.43 25.37
C ARG A 342 23.50 -85.26 26.34
N THR A 343 24.48 -84.60 26.98
CA THR A 343 24.92 -84.93 28.34
C THR A 343 24.72 -83.70 29.24
N PRO A 344 24.13 -83.85 30.44
CA PRO A 344 23.82 -82.74 31.33
C PRO A 344 25.00 -82.46 32.27
N ASN A 345 25.27 -81.19 32.59
CA ASN A 345 25.97 -80.85 33.82
C ASN A 345 25.24 -79.71 34.52
N ASN A 346 24.75 -80.05 35.71
CA ASN A 346 24.13 -79.16 36.68
C ASN A 346 25.20 -78.38 37.47
N PRO A 347 24.80 -77.36 38.24
CA PRO A 347 25.59 -76.17 38.51
C PRO A 347 26.34 -76.25 39.84
N THR A 348 27.35 -75.39 40.01
CA THR A 348 27.82 -75.00 41.34
C THR A 348 27.94 -73.48 41.46
N ASN A 349 27.13 -72.96 42.38
CA ASN A 349 27.18 -71.64 42.97
C ASN A 349 28.57 -71.34 43.57
N ASN A 350 28.96 -70.07 43.57
CA ASN A 350 29.18 -69.35 44.82
C ASN A 350 29.40 -67.84 44.57
N LYS A 351 28.44 -67.05 45.04
CA LYS A 351 28.64 -65.65 45.41
C LYS A 351 28.55 -65.58 46.93
N THR A 352 29.67 -65.29 47.57
CA THR A 352 29.71 -64.83 48.96
C THR A 352 29.98 -63.31 48.94
N ARG A 353 29.35 -62.61 49.87
CA ARG A 353 29.09 -61.17 49.94
C ARG A 353 30.01 -60.51 50.98
N GLY A 354 30.33 -59.22 50.79
CA GLY A 354 30.91 -58.30 51.79
C GLY A 354 32.36 -57.92 51.47
N ILE A 355 32.77 -56.66 51.39
CA ILE A 355 32.25 -55.36 51.86
C ILE A 355 32.41 -54.33 50.74
#